data_AF-A0A9D5MK12-F1
#
_entry.id   AF-A0A9D5MK12-F1
#
_cell.length_a   1.000
_cell.length_b   1.000
_cell.length_c   1.000
_cell.angle_alpha   90.00
_cell.angle_beta   90.00
_cell.angle_gamma   90.00
#
_symmetry.space_group_name_H-M   'P 1'
#
loop_
_entity.id
_entity.type
_entity.pdbx_description
1 polymer ?
#
loop_
_entity_poly.entity_id
_entity_poly.type
_entity_poly.pdbx_seq_one_letter_code
_entity_poly.pdbx_strand_id
1 'polypeptide(L)'
;MIQHPINPIYDKDSKILILGSFPSVKSREAGFFYGHPQNRFWKVTAAVCGVETPTTIEEKKAFLLEHHIAVWDVIHSCDIMGSSDSSIKNVVTNDLNIILKTADIRQIYVNGKKAEELYKKYIYPKIQRGAICLPSTSPANAAWSVERLTEAWKCIKKEGDCMDIKALEIMMWEAAKNRDAKAFLEVVREDAVMVCGGYRCSGAEYAGIIEEFDLEKYEISNFEVVEQSTDLCQVHYVISTFVSDVRNKDLEGRFHITSTWKCVENIWKLIFNMDSRIL
;
A
#
# COMPACT_ATOMS: atom_id res chain seq x y z
N MET A 1 3.64 -33.19 17.91
CA MET A 1 4.11 -31.95 17.27
C MET A 1 3.48 -31.80 15.90
N ILE A 2 2.74 -30.70 15.70
CA ILE A 2 2.09 -30.31 14.45
C ILE A 2 3.00 -29.30 13.76
N GLN A 3 3.26 -29.51 12.46
CA GLN A 3 4.01 -28.57 11.61
C GLN A 3 3.06 -27.60 10.89
N HIS A 4 3.57 -26.41 10.60
CA HIS A 4 2.88 -25.38 9.87
C HIS A 4 2.78 -25.75 8.38
N PRO A 5 1.57 -26.00 7.83
CA PRO A 5 1.45 -26.55 6.48
C PRO A 5 1.39 -25.48 5.37
N ILE A 6 1.31 -24.20 5.73
CA ILE A 6 1.08 -23.09 4.80
C ILE A 6 2.40 -22.33 4.58
N ASN A 7 2.78 -22.11 3.32
CA ASN A 7 3.94 -21.29 2.98
C ASN A 7 3.66 -19.80 3.22
N PRO A 8 4.69 -18.98 3.53
CA PRO A 8 4.53 -17.53 3.60
C PRO A 8 4.05 -16.98 2.25
N ILE A 9 3.22 -15.93 2.29
CA ILE A 9 2.86 -15.14 1.11
C ILE A 9 3.64 -13.84 1.17
N TYR A 10 4.48 -13.60 0.18
CA TYR A 10 5.28 -12.38 0.03
C TYR A 10 5.89 -12.34 -1.38
N ASP A 11 6.38 -11.17 -1.77
CA ASP A 11 7.22 -10.94 -2.94
C ASP A 11 8.31 -9.91 -2.60
N LYS A 12 9.11 -9.48 -3.58
CA LYS A 12 10.16 -8.47 -3.41
C LYS A 12 9.63 -7.09 -3.04
N ASP A 13 8.38 -6.79 -3.39
CA ASP A 13 7.77 -5.47 -3.26
C ASP A 13 7.02 -5.31 -1.93
N SER A 14 6.84 -6.41 -1.19
CA SER A 14 6.26 -6.44 0.15
C SER A 14 6.98 -5.49 1.13
N LYS A 15 6.21 -4.66 1.84
CA LYS A 15 6.69 -3.60 2.75
C LYS A 15 6.29 -3.82 4.20
N ILE A 16 5.23 -4.56 4.47
CA ILE A 16 4.84 -4.92 5.83
C ILE A 16 4.75 -6.44 5.97
N LEU A 17 5.03 -6.96 7.16
CA LEU A 17 4.89 -8.37 7.48
C LEU A 17 3.92 -8.55 8.63
N ILE A 18 2.83 -9.28 8.40
CA ILE A 18 1.83 -9.61 9.41
C ILE A 18 2.01 -11.06 9.84
N LEU A 19 2.20 -11.27 11.14
CA LEU A 19 2.44 -12.58 11.75
C LEU A 19 1.28 -12.97 12.67
N GLY A 20 0.65 -14.11 12.39
CA GLY A 20 -0.18 -14.81 13.38
C GLY A 20 0.67 -15.62 14.38
N SER A 21 0.02 -16.29 15.34
CA SER A 21 0.71 -17.21 16.26
C SER A 21 1.02 -18.54 15.57
N PHE A 22 -0.04 -19.27 15.21
CA PHE A 22 -0.03 -20.52 14.46
C PHE A 22 -1.38 -20.68 13.75
N PRO A 23 -1.45 -21.31 12.56
CA PRO A 23 -2.68 -21.43 11.80
C PRO A 23 -3.70 -22.26 12.56
N SER A 24 -4.95 -21.79 12.59
CA SER A 24 -6.08 -22.53 13.16
C SER A 24 -6.31 -23.87 12.44
N VAL A 25 -7.07 -24.79 13.07
CA VAL A 25 -7.51 -26.04 12.43
C VAL A 25 -8.11 -25.77 11.04
N LYS A 26 -9.00 -24.77 10.92
CA LYS A 26 -9.64 -24.40 9.66
C LYS A 26 -8.66 -23.85 8.61
N SER A 27 -7.67 -23.07 9.04
CA SER A 27 -6.60 -22.60 8.14
C SER A 27 -5.76 -23.75 7.61
N ARG A 28 -5.44 -24.73 8.47
CA ARG A 28 -4.67 -25.92 8.07
C ARG A 28 -5.47 -26.81 7.12
N GLU A 29 -6.76 -27.04 7.39
CA GLU A 29 -7.68 -27.77 6.50
C GLU A 29 -7.80 -27.09 5.13
N ALA A 30 -7.89 -25.76 5.10
CA ALA A 30 -7.99 -24.99 3.86
C ALA A 30 -6.66 -24.79 3.13
N GLY A 31 -5.52 -25.11 3.74
CA GLY A 31 -4.20 -24.80 3.20
C GLY A 31 -3.92 -23.30 3.02
N PHE A 32 -4.64 -22.42 3.74
CA PHE A 32 -4.55 -20.98 3.57
C PHE A 32 -4.81 -20.19 4.87
N PHE A 33 -4.26 -18.97 4.95
CA PHE A 33 -4.34 -18.14 6.15
C PHE A 33 -5.77 -17.71 6.47
N TYR A 34 -6.07 -17.62 7.77
CA TYR A 34 -7.36 -17.13 8.29
C TYR A 34 -8.61 -17.81 7.68
N GLY A 35 -8.56 -19.12 7.43
CA GLY A 35 -9.62 -19.87 6.75
C GLY A 35 -10.92 -20.08 7.53
N HIS A 36 -10.99 -19.67 8.81
CA HIS A 36 -12.24 -19.74 9.57
C HIS A 36 -13.21 -18.65 9.07
N PRO A 37 -14.47 -18.95 8.68
CA PRO A 37 -15.38 -17.98 8.06
C PRO A 37 -15.69 -16.74 8.92
N GLN A 38 -15.67 -16.90 10.25
CA GLN A 38 -15.84 -15.80 11.21
C GLN A 38 -14.54 -15.06 11.56
N ASN A 39 -13.38 -15.47 11.03
CA ASN A 39 -12.17 -14.68 11.19
C ASN A 39 -12.31 -13.38 10.40
N ARG A 40 -11.97 -12.26 11.03
CA ARG A 40 -12.24 -10.93 10.49
C ARG A 40 -11.06 -10.35 9.74
N PHE A 41 -9.95 -11.08 9.60
CA PHE A 41 -8.72 -10.59 8.95
C PHE A 41 -9.00 -9.97 7.60
N TRP A 42 -9.60 -10.73 6.67
CA TRP A 42 -9.86 -10.25 5.31
C TRP A 42 -10.81 -9.06 5.26
N LYS A 43 -11.86 -9.05 6.09
CA LYS A 43 -12.79 -7.92 6.18
C LYS A 43 -12.11 -6.66 6.69
N VAL A 44 -11.26 -6.81 7.71
CA VAL A 44 -10.52 -5.71 8.35
C VAL A 44 -9.46 -5.16 7.40
N THR A 45 -8.63 -6.00 6.80
CA THR A 45 -7.57 -5.54 5.88
C THR A 45 -8.15 -4.93 4.61
N ALA A 46 -9.22 -5.49 4.04
CA ALA A 46 -9.89 -4.90 2.88
C ALA A 46 -10.49 -3.53 3.21
N ALA A 47 -11.16 -3.40 4.37
CA ALA A 47 -11.69 -2.12 4.85
C ALA A 47 -10.59 -1.07 5.09
N VAL A 48 -9.43 -1.48 5.65
CA VAL A 48 -8.27 -0.59 5.81
C VAL A 48 -7.71 -0.16 4.45
N CYS A 49 -7.73 -1.05 3.44
CA CYS A 49 -7.22 -0.74 2.11
C CYS A 49 -8.22 -0.02 1.20
N GLY A 50 -9.49 0.10 1.62
CA GLY A 50 -10.53 0.76 0.83
C GLY A 50 -11.04 -0.06 -0.37
N VAL A 51 -10.92 -1.39 -0.31
CA VAL A 51 -11.30 -2.30 -1.39
C VAL A 51 -12.35 -3.32 -0.94
N GLU A 52 -12.97 -4.02 -1.90
CA GLU A 52 -13.88 -5.12 -1.60
C GLU A 52 -13.16 -6.29 -0.90
N THR A 53 -13.87 -7.03 -0.05
CA THR A 53 -13.28 -8.16 0.67
C THR A 53 -12.97 -9.31 -0.30
N PRO A 54 -11.70 -9.75 -0.42
CA PRO A 54 -11.36 -10.85 -1.31
C PRO A 54 -11.94 -12.17 -0.80
N THR A 55 -12.49 -12.97 -1.70
CA THR A 55 -13.26 -14.16 -1.39
C THR A 55 -12.48 -15.45 -1.71
N THR A 56 -11.91 -15.55 -2.91
CA THR A 56 -11.14 -16.71 -3.37
C THR A 56 -9.70 -16.67 -2.84
N ILE A 57 -8.98 -17.80 -2.93
CA ILE A 57 -7.57 -17.86 -2.49
C ILE A 57 -6.71 -16.98 -3.41
N GLU A 58 -7.03 -16.96 -4.69
CA GLU A 58 -6.39 -16.19 -5.75
C GLU A 58 -6.57 -14.70 -5.51
N GLU A 59 -7.79 -14.24 -5.26
CA GLU A 59 -8.09 -12.84 -4.88
C GLU A 59 -7.35 -12.45 -3.60
N LYS A 60 -7.35 -13.32 -2.59
CA LYS A 60 -6.65 -13.05 -1.33
C LYS A 60 -5.14 -12.89 -1.51
N LYS A 61 -4.54 -13.71 -2.38
CA LYS A 61 -3.11 -13.59 -2.71
C LYS A 61 -2.84 -12.30 -3.47
N ALA A 62 -3.62 -12.00 -4.51
CA ALA A 62 -3.47 -10.78 -5.30
C ALA A 62 -3.61 -9.54 -4.42
N PHE A 63 -4.66 -9.48 -3.59
CA PHE A 63 -4.88 -8.42 -2.60
C PHE A 63 -3.67 -8.20 -1.69
N LEU A 64 -3.10 -9.27 -1.12
CA LEU A 64 -1.94 -9.14 -0.25
C LEU A 64 -0.73 -8.55 -0.98
N LEU A 65 -0.43 -9.03 -2.18
CA LEU A 65 0.75 -8.57 -2.94
C LEU A 65 0.58 -7.14 -3.48
N GLU A 66 -0.60 -6.81 -3.99
CA GLU A 66 -0.94 -5.47 -4.49
C GLU A 66 -0.84 -4.40 -3.39
N HIS A 67 -1.17 -4.76 -2.15
CA HIS A 67 -1.03 -3.87 -1.00
C HIS A 67 0.28 -4.06 -0.23
N HIS A 68 1.27 -4.75 -0.81
CA HIS A 68 2.60 -4.96 -0.25
C HIS A 68 2.61 -5.61 1.15
N ILE A 69 1.64 -6.49 1.39
CA ILE A 69 1.43 -7.19 2.66
C ILE A 69 1.98 -8.62 2.56
N ALA A 70 3.08 -8.88 3.27
CA ALA A 70 3.52 -10.24 3.54
C ALA A 70 2.75 -10.84 4.72
N VAL A 71 2.41 -12.13 4.65
CA VAL A 71 1.69 -12.85 5.71
C VAL A 71 2.35 -14.19 6.01
N TRP A 72 2.54 -14.44 7.31
CA TRP A 72 2.90 -15.76 7.83
C TRP A 72 2.50 -15.91 9.31
N ASP A 73 3.15 -16.83 10.02
CA ASP A 73 2.97 -17.06 11.45
C ASP A 73 4.33 -17.17 12.16
N VAL A 74 4.34 -16.93 13.48
CA VAL A 74 5.54 -17.03 14.31
C VAL A 74 6.03 -18.48 14.43
N ILE A 75 5.11 -19.44 14.54
CA ILE A 75 5.43 -20.84 14.84
C ILE A 75 5.58 -21.66 13.55
N HIS A 76 6.72 -22.35 13.42
CA HIS A 76 6.95 -23.40 12.43
C HIS A 76 6.34 -24.73 12.87
N SER A 77 6.53 -25.12 14.14
CA SER A 77 5.93 -26.31 14.70
C SER A 77 5.73 -26.20 16.20
N CYS A 78 4.70 -26.85 16.72
CA CYS A 78 4.42 -26.89 18.16
C CYS A 78 3.56 -28.09 18.54
N ASP A 79 3.43 -28.35 19.84
CA ASP A 79 2.33 -29.14 20.38
C ASP A 79 1.17 -28.20 20.71
N ILE A 80 -0.02 -28.49 20.18
CA ILE A 80 -1.23 -27.69 20.37
C ILE A 80 -2.46 -28.59 20.41
N MET A 81 -3.38 -28.32 21.32
CA MET A 81 -4.70 -28.96 21.36
C MET A 81 -5.70 -28.11 20.58
N GLY A 82 -6.11 -28.61 19.41
CA GLY A 82 -7.03 -27.90 18.50
C GLY A 82 -6.44 -26.60 17.95
N SER A 83 -7.03 -25.46 18.35
CA SER A 83 -6.55 -24.10 18.04
C SER A 83 -6.36 -23.26 19.32
N SER A 84 -6.23 -23.90 20.49
CA SER A 84 -6.12 -23.19 21.75
C SER A 84 -4.69 -22.68 21.98
N ASP A 85 -4.51 -21.37 21.88
CA ASP A 85 -3.22 -20.71 22.12
C ASP A 85 -2.63 -21.00 23.51
N SER A 86 -3.46 -21.24 24.53
CA SER A 86 -3.00 -21.56 25.88
C SER A 86 -2.38 -22.95 26.01
N SER A 87 -2.64 -23.84 25.03
CA SER A 87 -2.11 -25.20 25.01
C SER A 87 -0.75 -25.33 24.29
N ILE A 88 -0.27 -24.26 23.67
CA ILE A 88 0.95 -24.26 22.85
C ILE A 88 2.18 -24.60 23.71
N LYS A 89 2.91 -25.64 23.33
CA LYS A 89 4.17 -26.09 23.93
C LYS A 89 5.18 -26.50 22.84
N ASN A 90 6.44 -26.69 23.24
CA ASN A 90 7.51 -27.20 22.38
C ASN A 90 7.63 -26.43 21.04
N VAL A 91 7.70 -25.10 21.16
CA VAL A 91 7.65 -24.17 20.03
C VAL A 91 8.98 -24.19 19.26
N VAL A 92 8.87 -24.40 17.95
CA VAL A 92 9.91 -24.08 16.96
C VAL A 92 9.38 -22.93 16.11
N THR A 93 10.15 -21.87 15.94
CA THR A 93 9.74 -20.69 15.16
C THR A 93 10.07 -20.83 13.68
N ASN A 94 9.27 -20.19 12.82
CA ASN A 94 9.65 -19.98 11.43
C ASN A 94 10.92 -19.12 11.33
N ASP A 95 11.73 -19.35 10.30
CA ASP A 95 12.86 -18.48 9.97
C ASP A 95 12.39 -17.35 9.06
N LEU A 96 12.24 -16.15 9.61
CA LEU A 96 11.75 -14.99 8.86
C LEU A 96 12.77 -14.46 7.83
N ASN A 97 14.03 -14.93 7.84
CA ASN A 97 15.05 -14.46 6.89
C ASN A 97 14.67 -14.70 5.43
N ILE A 98 13.88 -15.73 5.14
CA ILE A 98 13.35 -15.97 3.79
C ILE A 98 12.58 -14.76 3.23
N ILE A 99 11.81 -14.08 4.08
CA ILE A 99 11.08 -12.85 3.71
C ILE A 99 12.01 -11.65 3.82
N LEU A 100 12.70 -11.49 4.96
CA LEU A 100 13.48 -10.30 5.28
C LEU A 100 14.69 -10.07 4.37
N LYS A 101 15.21 -11.12 3.72
CA LYS A 101 16.29 -11.00 2.70
C LYS A 101 15.77 -10.73 1.30
N THR A 102 14.49 -11.02 1.04
CA THR A 102 13.89 -10.88 -0.29
C THR A 102 13.16 -9.55 -0.44
N ALA A 103 12.53 -9.08 0.63
CA ALA A 103 11.66 -7.91 0.65
C ALA A 103 12.15 -6.86 1.64
N ASP A 104 12.03 -5.60 1.26
CA ASP A 104 12.26 -4.44 2.14
C ASP A 104 11.09 -4.26 3.10
N ILE A 105 10.93 -5.21 4.04
CA ILE A 105 9.96 -5.12 5.11
C ILE A 105 10.35 -3.94 5.98
N ARG A 106 9.48 -2.93 6.08
CA ARG A 106 9.65 -1.72 6.87
C ARG A 106 9.10 -1.88 8.29
N GLN A 107 7.97 -2.58 8.43
CA GLN A 107 7.32 -2.81 9.73
C GLN A 107 6.78 -4.23 9.87
N ILE A 108 6.94 -4.80 11.07
CA ILE A 108 6.36 -6.10 11.44
C ILE A 108 5.17 -5.86 12.36
N TYR A 109 4.06 -6.54 12.08
CA TYR A 109 2.86 -6.57 12.90
C TYR A 109 2.60 -7.98 13.39
N VAL A 110 2.12 -8.11 14.62
CA VAL A 110 1.68 -9.39 15.19
C VAL A 110 0.18 -9.34 15.48
N ASN A 111 -0.55 -10.36 15.01
CA ASN A 111 -2.00 -10.45 15.13
C ASN A 111 -2.40 -11.13 16.45
N GLY A 112 -2.46 -10.33 17.52
CA GLY A 112 -2.86 -10.76 18.86
C GLY A 112 -1.71 -11.05 19.84
N LYS A 113 -2.06 -11.04 21.12
CA LYS A 113 -1.10 -11.13 22.24
C LYS A 113 -0.25 -12.41 22.22
N LYS A 114 -0.81 -13.55 21.82
CA LYS A 114 -0.03 -14.79 21.75
C LYS A 114 1.09 -14.70 20.72
N ALA A 115 0.81 -14.14 19.54
CA ALA A 115 1.82 -13.90 18.51
C ALA A 115 2.90 -12.95 19.04
N GLU A 116 2.52 -11.87 19.74
CA GLU A 116 3.45 -10.94 20.37
C GLU A 116 4.37 -11.61 21.41
N GLU A 117 3.79 -12.37 22.35
CA GLU A 117 4.53 -13.09 23.39
C GLU A 117 5.59 -14.01 22.78
N LEU A 118 5.20 -14.80 21.78
CA LEU A 118 6.08 -15.74 21.10
C LEU A 118 7.14 -15.03 20.26
N TYR A 119 6.76 -13.96 19.55
CA TYR A 119 7.68 -13.14 18.77
C TYR A 119 8.77 -12.54 19.67
N LYS A 120 8.37 -11.87 20.76
CA LYS A 120 9.29 -11.28 21.74
C LYS A 120 10.23 -12.31 22.35
N LYS A 121 9.72 -13.51 22.64
CA LYS A 121 10.50 -14.58 23.26
C LYS A 121 11.50 -15.23 22.32
N TYR A 122 11.11 -15.50 21.07
CA TYR A 122 11.87 -16.41 20.19
C TYR A 122 12.39 -15.79 18.89
N ILE A 123 11.72 -14.77 18.34
CA ILE A 123 12.10 -14.15 17.06
C ILE A 123 12.90 -12.87 17.30
N TYR A 124 12.41 -11.98 18.16
CA TYR A 124 13.06 -10.69 18.44
C TYR A 124 14.55 -10.82 18.80
N PRO A 125 15.00 -11.77 19.66
CA PRO A 125 16.42 -11.91 19.98
C PRO A 125 17.31 -12.27 18.78
N LYS A 126 16.73 -12.85 17.72
CA LYS A 126 17.46 -13.31 16.52
C LYS A 126 17.62 -12.20 15.48
N ILE A 127 16.58 -11.40 15.28
CA ILE A 127 16.54 -10.39 14.20
C ILE A 127 16.61 -8.94 14.70
N GLN A 128 16.40 -8.71 16.01
CA GLN A 128 16.44 -7.40 16.66
C GLN A 128 15.51 -6.34 16.04
N ARG A 129 14.41 -6.76 15.41
CA ARG A 129 13.38 -5.89 14.83
C ARG A 129 12.13 -5.87 15.69
N GLY A 130 11.68 -4.69 16.09
CA GLY A 130 10.43 -4.53 16.83
C GLY A 130 9.20 -4.96 16.02
N ALA A 131 8.15 -5.41 16.71
CA ALA A 131 6.85 -5.68 16.12
C ALA A 131 5.74 -4.94 16.88
N ILE A 132 4.73 -4.45 16.16
CA ILE A 132 3.56 -3.78 16.73
C ILE A 132 2.46 -4.83 16.93
N CYS A 133 1.92 -4.91 18.15
CA CYS A 133 0.82 -5.82 18.44
C CYS A 133 -0.52 -5.21 18.05
N LEU A 134 -1.22 -5.89 17.14
CA LEU A 134 -2.57 -5.55 16.74
C LEU A 134 -3.59 -6.42 17.50
N PRO A 135 -4.82 -5.92 17.70
CA PRO A 135 -5.89 -6.73 18.29
C PRO A 135 -6.22 -7.93 17.40
N SER A 136 -6.45 -9.10 18.02
CA SER A 136 -6.65 -10.33 17.27
C SER A 136 -7.91 -10.29 16.41
N THR A 137 -7.80 -10.72 15.15
CA THR A 137 -8.94 -10.84 14.22
C THR A 137 -9.76 -12.13 14.40
N SER A 138 -9.27 -13.06 15.24
CA SER A 138 -9.95 -14.32 15.58
C SER A 138 -11.32 -14.07 16.22
N PRO A 139 -12.37 -14.84 15.91
CA PRO A 139 -13.69 -14.68 16.54
C PRO A 139 -13.68 -14.83 18.06
N ALA A 140 -12.68 -15.53 18.63
CA ALA A 140 -12.50 -15.63 20.08
C ALA A 140 -12.30 -14.26 20.76
N ASN A 141 -11.80 -13.26 20.02
CA ASN A 141 -11.70 -11.89 20.48
C ASN A 141 -13.03 -11.16 20.27
N ALA A 142 -14.07 -11.57 21.01
CA ALA A 142 -15.44 -11.07 20.87
C ALA A 142 -15.60 -9.60 21.33
N ALA A 143 -14.67 -9.08 22.14
CA ALA A 143 -14.70 -7.69 22.62
C ALA A 143 -14.44 -6.64 21.52
N TRP A 144 -13.97 -7.06 20.35
CA TRP A 144 -13.63 -6.17 19.23
C TRP A 144 -14.62 -6.37 18.09
N SER A 145 -15.34 -5.30 17.71
CA SER A 145 -16.15 -5.29 16.48
C SER A 145 -15.25 -5.13 15.25
N VAL A 146 -15.79 -5.34 14.04
CA VAL A 146 -15.01 -5.15 12.80
C VAL A 146 -14.55 -3.70 12.70
N GLU A 147 -15.41 -2.73 13.02
CA GLU A 147 -15.13 -1.29 12.94
C GLU A 147 -13.97 -0.91 13.86
N ARG A 148 -13.98 -1.41 15.11
CA ARG A 148 -12.88 -1.17 16.06
C ARG A 148 -11.59 -1.84 15.63
N LEU A 149 -11.66 -3.04 15.05
CA LEU A 149 -10.49 -3.70 14.48
C LEU A 149 -9.94 -2.87 13.32
N THR A 150 -10.78 -2.45 12.38
CA THR A 150 -10.39 -1.60 11.24
C THR A 150 -9.65 -0.36 11.73
N GLU A 151 -10.18 0.35 12.73
CA GLU A 151 -9.52 1.53 13.28
C GLU A 151 -8.12 1.22 13.85
N ALA A 152 -8.00 0.19 14.68
CA ALA A 152 -6.70 -0.20 15.25
C ALA A 152 -5.71 -0.72 14.20
N TRP A 153 -6.22 -1.33 13.13
CA TRP A 153 -5.42 -1.87 12.05
C TRP A 153 -5.07 -0.84 10.98
N LYS A 154 -5.61 0.40 11.01
CA LYS A 154 -5.26 1.46 10.05
C LYS A 154 -3.76 1.70 9.96
N CYS A 155 -3.03 1.56 11.06
CA CYS A 155 -1.57 1.75 11.10
C CYS A 155 -0.78 0.78 10.19
N ILE A 156 -1.37 -0.33 9.72
CA ILE A 156 -0.70 -1.20 8.74
C ILE A 156 -0.52 -0.49 7.40
N LYS A 157 -1.41 0.45 7.06
CA LYS A 157 -1.10 1.51 6.12
C LYS A 157 -0.29 2.55 6.87
N LYS A 158 0.91 2.86 6.42
CA LYS A 158 1.50 4.13 6.82
C LYS A 158 0.57 5.23 6.29
N GLU A 159 0.35 6.27 7.08
CA GLU A 159 -0.09 7.52 6.48
C GLU A 159 1.02 7.93 5.48
N GLY A 160 0.69 7.89 4.19
CA GLY A 160 1.64 7.85 3.07
C GLY A 160 1.38 6.69 2.09
N ASP A 161 0.82 5.55 2.53
CA ASP A 161 0.28 4.49 1.63
C ASP A 161 -1.10 4.87 1.07
N CYS A 162 -1.40 6.15 1.05
CA CYS A 162 -2.52 6.62 0.29
C CYS A 162 -2.19 6.52 -1.19
N MET A 163 -3.22 6.26 -1.99
CA MET A 163 -3.27 6.36 -3.46
C MET A 163 -1.90 6.56 -4.10
N ASP A 164 -1.41 5.51 -4.78
CA ASP A 164 -0.16 5.57 -5.54
C ASP A 164 -0.06 6.93 -6.23
N ILE A 165 0.79 7.83 -5.73
CA ILE A 165 0.90 9.20 -6.25
C ILE A 165 1.24 9.13 -7.73
N LYS A 166 1.98 8.11 -8.15
CA LYS A 166 2.22 7.84 -9.56
C LYS A 166 0.94 7.56 -10.34
N ALA A 167 -0.02 6.84 -9.77
CA ALA A 167 -1.33 6.65 -10.37
C ALA A 167 -2.11 7.98 -10.48
N LEU A 168 -2.05 8.85 -9.48
CA LEU A 168 -2.67 10.18 -9.56
C LEU A 168 -1.99 11.08 -10.61
N GLU A 169 -0.66 11.00 -10.73
CA GLU A 169 0.09 11.65 -11.81
C GLU A 169 -0.35 11.14 -13.18
N ILE A 170 -0.50 9.81 -13.33
CA ILE A 170 -1.04 9.22 -14.56
C ILE A 170 -2.46 9.73 -14.83
N MET A 171 -3.34 9.78 -13.83
CA MET A 171 -4.70 10.33 -13.99
C MET A 171 -4.67 11.79 -14.45
N MET A 172 -3.80 12.62 -13.86
CA MET A 172 -3.62 14.02 -14.26
C MET A 172 -3.14 14.13 -15.71
N TRP A 173 -2.14 13.36 -16.12
CA TRP A 173 -1.61 13.38 -17.48
C TRP A 173 -2.57 12.78 -18.51
N GLU A 174 -3.33 11.74 -18.17
CA GLU A 174 -4.40 11.22 -19.01
C GLU A 174 -5.52 12.25 -19.18
N ALA A 175 -5.91 12.97 -18.12
CA ALA A 175 -6.89 14.04 -18.24
C ALA A 175 -6.40 15.17 -19.15
N ALA A 176 -5.13 15.60 -19.01
CA ALA A 176 -4.52 16.59 -19.87
C ALA A 176 -4.43 16.13 -21.34
N LYS A 177 -4.00 14.89 -21.58
CA LYS A 177 -3.93 14.28 -22.91
C LYS A 177 -5.31 14.21 -23.58
N ASN A 178 -6.35 13.87 -22.82
CA ASN A 178 -7.72 13.77 -23.31
C ASN A 178 -8.47 15.10 -23.33
N ARG A 179 -7.82 16.22 -22.97
CA ARG A 179 -8.41 17.56 -22.91
C ARG A 179 -9.63 17.63 -21.98
N ASP A 180 -9.60 16.85 -20.90
CA ASP A 180 -10.69 16.73 -19.94
C ASP A 180 -10.40 17.59 -18.70
N ALA A 181 -10.80 18.86 -18.77
CA ALA A 181 -10.69 19.82 -17.68
C ALA A 181 -11.37 19.34 -16.38
N LYS A 182 -12.47 18.60 -16.51
CA LYS A 182 -13.22 18.11 -15.35
C LYS A 182 -12.45 16.99 -14.64
N ALA A 183 -12.00 15.97 -15.37
CA ALA A 183 -11.20 14.88 -14.82
C ALA A 183 -9.88 15.40 -14.22
N PHE A 184 -9.28 16.42 -14.83
CA PHE A 184 -8.08 17.06 -14.30
C PHE A 184 -8.33 17.66 -12.90
N LEU A 185 -9.44 18.39 -12.71
CA LEU A 185 -9.80 19.00 -11.42
C LEU A 185 -10.29 18.00 -10.35
N GLU A 186 -10.52 16.72 -10.72
CA GLU A 186 -10.73 15.66 -9.72
C GLU A 186 -9.45 15.40 -8.92
N VAL A 187 -8.28 15.48 -9.55
CA VAL A 187 -6.98 15.22 -8.93
C VAL A 187 -6.16 16.49 -8.64
N VAL A 188 -6.45 17.60 -9.31
CA VAL A 188 -5.79 18.90 -9.10
C VAL A 188 -6.72 19.84 -8.33
N ARG A 189 -6.18 20.55 -7.34
CA ARG A 189 -6.94 21.62 -6.69
C ARG A 189 -7.11 22.81 -7.63
N GLU A 190 -8.27 23.43 -7.61
CA GLU A 190 -8.53 24.66 -8.37
C GLU A 190 -7.53 25.78 -8.00
N ASP A 191 -7.13 25.86 -6.73
CA ASP A 191 -6.15 26.81 -6.20
C ASP A 191 -4.70 26.29 -6.17
N ALA A 192 -4.42 25.16 -6.84
CA ALA A 192 -3.05 24.66 -6.98
C ALA A 192 -2.15 25.69 -7.67
N VAL A 193 -0.87 25.73 -7.32
CA VAL A 193 0.12 26.59 -7.99
C VAL A 193 0.77 25.82 -9.13
N MET A 194 0.48 26.23 -10.35
CA MET A 194 1.02 25.62 -11.57
C MET A 194 2.09 26.55 -12.16
N VAL A 195 3.31 26.07 -12.32
CA VAL A 195 4.42 26.78 -12.95
C VAL A 195 4.89 25.97 -14.16
N CYS A 196 4.19 26.14 -15.28
CA CYS A 196 4.41 25.35 -16.48
C CYS A 196 4.74 26.26 -17.66
N GLY A 197 5.65 25.85 -18.55
CA GLY A 197 5.96 26.61 -19.77
C GLY A 197 6.50 28.03 -19.52
N GLY A 198 7.06 28.29 -18.32
CA GLY A 198 7.63 29.59 -17.95
C GLY A 198 6.64 30.64 -17.41
N TYR A 199 5.37 30.28 -17.18
CA TYR A 199 4.40 31.15 -16.53
C TYR A 199 3.75 30.48 -15.31
N ARG A 200 3.16 31.30 -14.42
CA ARG A 200 2.46 30.85 -13.22
C ARG A 200 0.96 31.05 -13.37
N CYS A 201 0.17 30.03 -13.10
CA CYS A 201 -1.29 30.09 -13.01
C CYS A 201 -1.83 29.19 -11.89
N SER A 202 -3.14 29.25 -11.66
CA SER A 202 -3.88 28.36 -10.77
C SER A 202 -4.23 27.03 -11.46
N GLY A 203 -4.59 26.00 -10.67
CA GLY A 203 -5.09 24.74 -11.23
C GLY A 203 -6.34 24.91 -12.08
N ALA A 204 -7.26 25.81 -11.70
CA ALA A 204 -8.47 26.12 -12.47
C ALA A 204 -8.14 26.79 -13.81
N GLU A 205 -7.21 27.75 -13.82
CA GLU A 205 -6.74 28.39 -15.05
C GLU A 205 -6.03 27.38 -15.95
N TYR A 206 -5.15 26.55 -15.39
CA TYR A 206 -4.45 25.51 -16.15
C TYR A 206 -5.41 24.48 -16.74
N ALA A 207 -6.49 24.11 -16.03
CA ALA A 207 -7.54 23.25 -16.57
C ALA A 207 -8.25 23.85 -17.79
N GLY A 208 -8.33 25.19 -17.92
CA GLY A 208 -8.78 25.82 -19.16
C GLY A 208 -7.74 25.72 -20.28
N ILE A 209 -6.46 25.72 -19.94
CA ILE A 209 -5.35 25.61 -20.92
C ILE A 209 -5.24 24.19 -21.47
N ILE A 210 -5.48 23.13 -20.66
CA ILE A 210 -5.40 21.75 -21.15
C ILE A 210 -6.46 21.43 -22.20
N GLU A 211 -7.55 22.19 -22.31
CA GLU A 211 -8.53 22.01 -23.38
C GLU A 211 -7.92 22.26 -24.76
N GLU A 212 -6.81 23.00 -24.81
CA GLU A 212 -6.03 23.29 -26.01
C GLU A 212 -4.82 22.36 -26.17
N PHE A 213 -4.53 21.49 -25.19
CA PHE A 213 -3.38 20.57 -25.23
C PHE A 213 -3.62 19.44 -26.23
N ASP A 214 -2.86 19.43 -27.33
CA ASP A 214 -2.88 18.33 -28.30
C ASP A 214 -1.71 17.38 -28.12
N LEU A 215 -1.74 16.64 -27.01
CA LEU A 215 -0.74 15.65 -26.68
C LEU A 215 -1.15 14.29 -27.26
N GLU A 216 -0.38 13.75 -28.20
CA GLU A 216 -0.68 12.44 -28.79
C GLU A 216 -0.32 11.32 -27.81
N LYS A 217 0.87 11.43 -27.21
CA LYS A 217 1.41 10.42 -26.30
C LYS A 217 2.33 11.09 -25.28
N TYR A 218 2.42 10.49 -24.11
CA TYR A 218 3.48 10.77 -23.16
C TYR A 218 4.05 9.50 -22.55
N GLU A 219 5.24 9.63 -21.95
CA GLU A 219 5.90 8.58 -21.19
C GLU A 219 6.49 9.17 -19.90
N ILE A 220 6.13 8.58 -18.76
CA ILE A 220 6.73 8.90 -17.45
C ILE A 220 7.90 7.96 -17.20
N SER A 221 9.04 8.52 -16.85
CA SER A 221 10.28 7.81 -16.55
C SER A 221 10.94 8.39 -15.31
N ASN A 222 11.86 7.63 -14.70
CA ASN A 222 12.65 8.07 -13.55
C ASN A 222 11.79 8.63 -12.40
N PHE A 223 10.66 7.97 -12.11
CA PHE A 223 9.76 8.38 -11.05
C PHE A 223 10.37 8.13 -9.67
N GLU A 224 10.45 9.19 -8.87
CA GLU A 224 11.04 9.20 -7.55
C GLU A 224 10.09 9.91 -6.56
N VAL A 225 9.89 9.30 -5.40
CA VAL A 225 9.29 10.00 -4.25
C VAL A 225 10.42 10.73 -3.52
N VAL A 226 10.41 12.06 -3.57
CA VAL A 226 11.44 12.93 -2.98
C VAL A 226 11.28 12.98 -1.47
N GLU A 227 10.06 13.17 -0.99
CA GLU A 227 9.72 13.21 0.43
C GLU A 227 8.26 12.81 0.62
N GLN A 228 7.94 12.14 1.73
CA GLN A 228 6.58 11.69 2.01
C GLN A 228 6.27 11.68 3.51
N SER A 229 5.23 12.42 3.86
CA SER A 229 4.56 12.39 5.15
C SER A 229 3.17 11.79 5.04
N THR A 230 2.44 11.90 6.14
CA THR A 230 1.08 11.44 6.32
C THR A 230 0.08 12.18 5.44
N ASP A 231 0.33 13.46 5.21
CA ASP A 231 -0.54 14.41 4.53
C ASP A 231 0.14 15.14 3.38
N LEU A 232 1.40 14.86 3.08
CA LEU A 232 2.17 15.52 2.03
C LEU A 232 3.04 14.50 1.29
N CYS A 233 3.15 14.64 -0.02
CA CYS A 233 4.06 13.85 -0.83
C CYS A 233 4.63 14.72 -1.92
N GLN A 234 5.94 14.75 -2.04
CA GLN A 234 6.64 15.41 -3.12
C GLN A 234 7.26 14.34 -4.01
N VAL A 235 7.06 14.47 -5.32
CA VAL A 235 7.62 13.56 -6.31
C VAL A 235 8.39 14.32 -7.38
N HIS A 236 9.32 13.62 -7.99
CA HIS A 236 10.06 14.05 -9.15
C HIS A 236 10.00 12.96 -10.21
N TYR A 237 9.91 13.35 -11.47
CA TYR A 237 10.03 12.43 -12.59
C TYR A 237 10.43 13.16 -13.87
N VAL A 238 10.70 12.39 -14.91
CA VAL A 238 10.90 12.91 -16.27
C VAL A 238 9.71 12.49 -17.12
N ILE A 239 9.03 13.46 -17.72
CA ILE A 239 8.04 13.20 -18.75
C ILE A 239 8.62 13.45 -20.14
N SER A 240 8.33 12.55 -21.06
CA SER A 240 8.58 12.72 -22.49
C SER A 240 7.22 12.86 -23.18
N THR A 241 7.02 13.95 -23.92
CA THR A 241 5.77 14.29 -24.59
C THR A 241 5.95 14.28 -26.10
N PHE A 242 4.95 13.76 -26.81
CA PHE A 242 4.94 13.61 -28.26
C PHE A 242 3.67 14.25 -28.82
N VAL A 243 3.81 15.03 -29.88
CA VAL A 243 2.71 15.72 -30.56
C VAL A 243 2.74 15.39 -32.05
N SER A 244 1.56 15.25 -32.65
CA SER A 244 1.43 15.04 -34.11
C SER A 244 1.19 16.35 -34.87
N ASP A 245 0.64 17.37 -34.21
CA ASP A 245 0.36 18.67 -34.80
C ASP A 245 1.51 19.66 -34.59
N VAL A 246 2.02 20.21 -35.70
CA VAL A 246 3.11 21.19 -35.73
C VAL A 246 2.77 22.47 -34.95
N ARG A 247 1.48 22.79 -34.78
CA ARG A 247 1.02 23.94 -33.99
C ARG A 247 1.32 23.82 -32.50
N ASN A 248 1.51 22.59 -32.00
CA ASN A 248 1.71 22.26 -30.58
C ASN A 248 3.15 21.82 -30.28
N LYS A 249 4.09 22.18 -31.14
CA LYS A 249 5.49 21.73 -31.07
C LYS A 249 6.23 22.21 -29.81
N ASP A 250 5.74 23.27 -29.19
CA ASP A 250 6.22 23.77 -27.89
C ASP A 250 5.94 22.79 -26.74
N LEU A 251 4.92 21.94 -26.87
CA LEU A 251 4.62 20.87 -25.93
C LEU A 251 5.50 19.63 -26.13
N GLU A 252 6.16 19.47 -27.30
CA GLU A 252 7.02 18.32 -27.59
C GLU A 252 8.38 18.43 -26.91
N GLY A 253 8.78 17.39 -26.18
CA GLY A 253 10.11 17.33 -25.58
C GLY A 253 10.20 16.46 -24.34
N ARG A 254 11.24 16.71 -23.56
CA ARG A 254 11.46 16.07 -22.26
C ARG A 254 11.49 17.12 -21.18
N PHE A 255 10.84 16.85 -20.07
CA PHE A 255 10.70 17.80 -18.97
C PHE A 255 10.93 17.11 -17.63
N HIS A 256 11.68 17.77 -16.75
CA HIS A 256 11.62 17.47 -15.33
C HIS A 256 10.30 17.98 -14.79
N ILE A 257 9.59 17.12 -14.06
CA ILE A 257 8.40 17.50 -13.31
C ILE A 257 8.72 17.40 -11.83
N THR A 258 8.31 18.41 -11.08
CA THR A 258 8.25 18.39 -9.62
C THR A 258 6.85 18.75 -9.19
N SER A 259 6.22 17.84 -8.46
CA SER A 259 4.85 17.98 -8.02
C SER A 259 4.74 17.70 -6.54
N THR A 260 3.88 18.48 -5.88
CA THR A 260 3.57 18.33 -4.46
C THR A 260 2.09 18.04 -4.32
N TRP A 261 1.80 16.96 -3.62
CA TRP A 261 0.49 16.43 -3.34
C TRP A 261 0.18 16.60 -1.86
N LYS A 262 -1.09 16.91 -1.54
CA LYS A 262 -1.56 17.05 -0.17
C LYS A 262 -2.78 16.16 0.07
N CYS A 263 -2.79 15.45 1.18
CA CYS A 263 -3.94 14.72 1.68
C CYS A 263 -4.78 15.62 2.59
N VAL A 264 -6.08 15.69 2.33
CA VAL A 264 -7.06 16.25 3.27
C VAL A 264 -8.23 15.28 3.33
N GLU A 265 -8.59 14.82 4.53
CA GLU A 265 -9.70 13.87 4.74
C GLU A 265 -9.59 12.58 3.89
N ASN A 266 -8.36 12.04 3.77
CA ASN A 266 -8.01 10.87 2.94
C ASN A 266 -8.13 11.07 1.42
N ILE A 267 -8.33 12.31 0.96
CA ILE A 267 -8.34 12.65 -0.46
C ILE A 267 -7.03 13.35 -0.81
N TRP A 268 -6.29 12.82 -1.77
CA TRP A 268 -5.07 13.48 -2.28
C TRP A 268 -5.41 14.35 -3.45
N LYS A 269 -4.88 15.57 -3.42
CA LYS A 269 -4.88 16.46 -4.57
C LYS A 269 -3.52 17.13 -4.75
N LEU A 270 -3.19 17.39 -6.00
CA LEU A 270 -2.05 18.21 -6.38
C LEU A 270 -2.27 19.64 -5.87
N ILE A 271 -1.27 20.19 -5.17
CA ILE A 271 -1.25 21.58 -4.70
C ILE A 271 -0.19 22.43 -5.40
N PHE A 272 0.81 21.79 -6.01
CA PHE A 272 1.89 22.47 -6.72
C PHE A 272 2.41 21.58 -7.84
N ASN A 273 2.66 22.16 -9.01
CA ASN A 273 3.36 21.49 -10.10
C ASN A 273 4.30 22.48 -10.81
N MET A 274 5.49 22.01 -11.15
CA MET A 274 6.42 22.75 -11.98
C MET A 274 7.04 21.84 -13.04
N ASP A 275 7.13 22.36 -14.26
CA ASP A 275 7.91 21.73 -15.32
C ASP A 275 9.20 22.51 -15.61
N SER A 276 10.21 21.78 -16.11
CA SER A 276 11.43 22.37 -16.61
C SER A 276 11.95 21.56 -17.78
N ARG A 277 12.05 22.19 -18.95
CA ARG A 277 12.50 21.52 -20.18
C ARG A 277 13.95 21.05 -20.03
N ILE A 278 14.20 19.81 -20.42
CA ILE A 278 15.52 19.21 -20.53
C ILE A 278 16.06 19.54 -21.92
N LEU A 279 17.21 20.23 -21.98
CA LEU A 279 17.90 20.60 -23.20
C LEU A 279 18.71 19.43 -23.79
#